data_AF-A0A9Q3ZH28-F1
#
_entry.id   AF-A0A9Q3ZH28-F1
#
_cell.length_a   1.000
_cell.length_b   1.000
_cell.length_c   1.000
_cell.angle_alpha   90.00
_cell.angle_beta   90.00
_cell.angle_gamma   90.00
#
_symmetry.space_group_name_H-M   'P 1'
#
loop_
_entity.id
_entity.type
_entity.pdbx_description
1 polymer ?
#
loop_
_entity_poly.entity_id
_entity_poly.type
_entity_poly.pdbx_seq_one_letter_code
_entity_poly.pdbx_strand_id
1 'polypeptide(L)'
;MNAFFKALLNPFINAVQAVAHRIPRLTSWAIVAGLLLMAVALLHPEQMTVVLWKLCLVTLAAPVSYWIDRALSPLGRPHQMDPDSGCRDVAMFRRSLVFTACVLGLTLGL
;
A
#
# COMPACT_ATOMS: atom_id res chain seq x y z
N MET A 1 -9.66 -2.82 -43.16
CA MET A 1 -10.49 -2.78 -41.93
C MET A 1 -9.69 -2.54 -40.65
N ASN A 2 -8.48 -3.08 -40.51
CA ASN A 2 -7.69 -2.99 -39.26
C ASN A 2 -7.09 -1.59 -38.97
N ALA A 3 -6.84 -0.76 -39.99
CA ALA A 3 -6.24 0.56 -39.81
C ALA A 3 -7.22 1.62 -39.27
N PHE A 4 -8.46 1.63 -39.77
CA PHE A 4 -9.51 2.55 -39.33
C PHE A 4 -9.96 2.26 -37.89
N PHE A 5 -10.12 0.97 -37.54
CA PHE A 5 -10.47 0.56 -36.19
C PHE A 5 -9.36 0.90 -35.17
N LYS A 6 -8.08 0.71 -35.53
CA LYS A 6 -6.94 1.15 -34.71
C LYS A 6 -6.86 2.67 -34.58
N ALA A 7 -7.16 3.43 -35.64
CA ALA A 7 -7.18 4.90 -35.57
C ALA A 7 -8.30 5.42 -34.65
N LEU A 8 -9.42 4.71 -34.57
CA LEU A 8 -10.52 5.03 -33.67
C LEU A 8 -10.20 4.64 -32.21
N LEU A 9 -9.55 3.50 -31.98
CA LEU A 9 -9.21 3.01 -30.64
C LEU A 9 -7.97 3.67 -30.03
N ASN A 10 -6.94 4.02 -30.83
CA ASN A 10 -5.69 4.61 -30.34
C ASN A 10 -5.86 5.87 -29.47
N PRO A 11 -6.69 6.87 -29.80
CA PRO A 11 -6.88 8.02 -28.92
C PRO A 11 -7.52 7.62 -27.58
N PHE A 12 -8.41 6.62 -27.59
CA PHE A 12 -9.04 6.08 -26.40
C PHE A 12 -8.02 5.32 -25.52
N ILE A 13 -7.18 4.48 -26.13
CA ILE A 13 -6.11 3.74 -25.45
C ILE A 13 -5.07 4.72 -24.87
N ASN A 14 -4.66 5.73 -25.63
CA ASN A 14 -3.69 6.73 -25.18
C ASN A 14 -4.23 7.57 -24.02
N ALA A 15 -5.53 7.91 -24.03
CA ALA A 15 -6.19 8.58 -22.92
C ALA A 15 -6.24 7.70 -21.66
N VAL A 16 -6.56 6.40 -21.81
CA VAL A 16 -6.54 5.42 -20.70
C VAL A 16 -5.12 5.26 -20.14
N GLN A 17 -4.09 5.20 -20.99
CA GLN A 17 -2.70 5.09 -20.56
C GLN A 17 -2.19 6.38 -19.89
N ALA A 18 -2.60 7.56 -20.37
CA ALA A 18 -2.25 8.84 -19.76
C ALA A 18 -2.87 8.98 -18.36
N VAL A 19 -4.09 8.51 -18.18
CA VAL A 19 -4.74 8.43 -16.86
C VAL A 19 -4.04 7.38 -16.00
N ALA A 20 -3.78 6.18 -16.51
CA ALA A 20 -3.07 5.11 -15.80
C ALA A 20 -1.66 5.52 -15.31
N HIS A 21 -0.96 6.39 -16.04
CA HIS A 21 0.36 6.88 -15.64
C HIS A 21 0.29 7.89 -14.48
N ARG A 22 -0.83 8.63 -14.33
CA ARG A 22 -1.05 9.52 -13.18
C ARG A 22 -1.70 8.84 -11.98
N ILE A 23 -2.25 7.65 -12.18
CA ILE A 23 -2.85 6.85 -11.11
C ILE A 23 -1.72 6.36 -10.19
N PRO A 24 -1.69 6.76 -8.90
CA PRO A 24 -0.65 6.31 -7.98
C PRO A 24 -0.73 4.80 -7.86
N ARG A 25 0.38 4.09 -8.07
CA ARG A 25 0.47 2.61 -8.19
C ARG A 25 -0.37 1.82 -7.16
N LEU A 26 -0.52 2.36 -5.96
CA LEU A 26 -1.31 1.81 -4.86
C LEU A 26 -2.82 1.75 -5.13
N THR A 27 -3.37 2.62 -5.96
CA THR A 27 -4.82 2.64 -6.25
C THR A 27 -5.28 1.42 -7.05
N SER A 28 -4.42 0.86 -7.91
CA SER A 28 -4.72 -0.42 -8.59
C SER A 28 -4.97 -1.55 -7.58
N TRP A 29 -4.13 -1.64 -6.54
CA TRP A 29 -4.26 -2.61 -5.46
C TRP A 29 -5.44 -2.28 -4.52
N ALA A 30 -5.73 -1.00 -4.29
CA ALA A 30 -6.89 -0.59 -3.51
C ALA A 30 -8.22 -0.99 -4.18
N ILE A 31 -8.31 -0.89 -5.51
CA ILE A 31 -9.48 -1.34 -6.28
C ILE A 31 -9.66 -2.86 -6.13
N VAL A 32 -8.58 -3.63 -6.31
CA VAL A 32 -8.61 -5.09 -6.14
C VAL A 32 -9.05 -5.46 -4.73
N ALA A 33 -8.50 -4.81 -3.69
CA ALA A 33 -8.89 -5.05 -2.30
C ALA A 33 -10.37 -4.73 -2.04
N GLY A 34 -10.87 -3.61 -2.59
CA GLY A 34 -12.28 -3.23 -2.48
C GLY A 34 -13.22 -4.22 -3.17
N LEU A 35 -12.86 -4.72 -4.35
CA LEU A 35 -13.61 -5.76 -5.06
C LEU A 35 -13.64 -7.06 -4.26
N LEU A 36 -12.52 -7.45 -3.64
CA LEU A 36 -12.44 -8.64 -2.81
C LEU A 36 -13.33 -8.51 -1.56
N LEU A 37 -13.32 -7.35 -0.90
CA LEU A 37 -14.20 -7.05 0.24
C LEU A 37 -15.68 -7.12 -0.16
N MET A 38 -16.04 -6.57 -1.32
CA MET A 38 -17.40 -6.68 -1.85
C MET A 38 -17.79 -8.13 -2.12
N ALA A 39 -16.91 -8.93 -2.72
CA ALA A 39 -17.18 -10.34 -2.95
C ALA A 39 -17.42 -11.10 -1.64
N VAL A 40 -16.62 -10.83 -0.61
CA VAL A 40 -16.81 -11.43 0.73
C VAL A 40 -18.14 -11.00 1.35
N ALA A 41 -18.51 -9.72 1.22
CA ALA A 41 -19.78 -9.20 1.75
C ALA A 41 -21.01 -9.86 1.14
N LEU A 42 -20.94 -10.20 -0.16
CA LEU A 42 -22.05 -10.85 -0.89
C LEU A 42 -22.11 -12.37 -0.66
N LEU A 43 -20.96 -13.04 -0.55
CA LEU A 43 -20.90 -14.50 -0.41
C LEU A 43 -21.06 -14.97 1.05
N HIS A 44 -20.48 -14.24 2.00
CA HIS A 44 -20.42 -14.64 3.41
C HIS A 44 -20.67 -13.43 4.33
N PRO A 45 -21.92 -12.91 4.40
CA PRO A 45 -22.25 -11.73 5.19
C PRO A 45 -22.02 -11.93 6.70
N GLU A 46 -22.09 -13.16 7.19
CA GLU A 46 -21.81 -13.51 8.59
C GLU A 46 -20.37 -13.22 9.03
N GLN A 47 -19.40 -13.21 8.11
CA GLN A 47 -17.99 -13.01 8.41
C GLN A 47 -17.57 -11.53 8.33
N MET A 48 -18.50 -10.64 7.96
CA MET A 48 -18.17 -9.25 7.68
C MET A 48 -17.59 -8.51 8.90
N THR A 49 -18.09 -8.82 10.10
CA THR A 49 -17.58 -8.26 11.37
C THR A 49 -16.11 -8.63 11.62
N VAL A 50 -15.71 -9.88 11.32
CA VAL A 50 -14.33 -10.37 11.52
C VAL A 50 -13.37 -9.73 10.51
N VAL A 51 -13.84 -9.56 9.27
CA VAL A 51 -13.04 -8.93 8.21
C VAL A 51 -12.86 -7.43 8.48
N LEU A 52 -13.91 -6.74 8.92
CA LEU A 52 -13.84 -5.34 9.33
C LEU A 52 -12.86 -5.15 10.49
N TRP A 53 -12.89 -6.05 11.49
CA TRP A 53 -11.94 -6.03 12.60
C TRP A 53 -10.48 -6.15 12.12
N LYS A 54 -10.19 -7.13 11.24
CA LYS A 54 -8.85 -7.30 10.66
C LYS A 54 -8.41 -6.07 9.86
N LEU A 55 -9.33 -5.45 9.13
CA LEU A 55 -9.05 -4.26 8.32
C LEU A 55 -8.74 -3.03 9.20
N CYS A 56 -9.46 -2.86 10.31
CA CYS A 56 -9.15 -1.84 11.31
C CYS A 56 -7.74 -2.04 11.89
N LEU A 57 -7.36 -3.27 12.25
CA LEU A 57 -6.03 -3.57 12.78
C LEU A 57 -4.91 -3.26 11.78
N VAL A 58 -5.07 -3.66 10.51
CA VAL A 58 -4.09 -3.35 9.46
C VAL A 58 -3.98 -1.84 9.25
N THR A 59 -5.08 -1.11 9.33
CA THR A 59 -5.08 0.35 9.18
C THR A 59 -4.38 1.03 10.37
N LEU A 60 -4.58 0.52 11.59
CA LEU A 60 -3.90 1.02 12.80
C LEU A 60 -2.42 0.66 12.84
N ALA A 61 -1.97 -0.39 12.14
CA ALA A 61 -0.55 -0.76 12.08
C ALA A 61 0.33 0.36 11.49
N ALA A 62 -0.19 1.14 10.54
CA ALA A 62 0.56 2.22 9.91
C ALA A 62 0.91 3.38 10.86
N PRO A 63 -0.04 4.00 11.59
CA PRO A 63 0.31 5.01 12.59
C PRO A 63 1.14 4.41 13.73
N VAL A 64 0.83 3.22 14.24
CA VAL A 64 1.60 2.63 15.36
C VAL A 64 3.07 2.42 14.98
N SER A 65 3.35 1.82 13.82
CA SER A 65 4.73 1.63 13.33
C SER A 65 5.47 2.96 13.13
N TYR A 66 4.79 4.02 12.69
CA TYR A 66 5.37 5.35 12.57
C TYR A 66 5.77 5.97 13.92
N TRP A 67 4.93 5.80 14.94
CA TRP A 67 5.25 6.27 16.29
C TRP A 67 6.45 5.51 16.87
N ILE A 68 6.52 4.20 16.64
CA ILE A 68 7.65 3.36 17.05
C ILE A 68 8.94 3.78 16.32
N ASP A 69 8.91 4.00 15.01
CA ASP A 69 10.09 4.48 14.25
C ASP A 69 10.60 5.82 14.81
N ARG A 70 9.70 6.75 15.16
CA ARG A 70 10.08 8.03 15.75
C ARG A 70 10.65 7.91 17.17
N ALA A 71 10.13 7.00 17.99
CA ALA A 71 10.64 6.75 19.33
C ALA A 71 12.05 6.11 19.31
N LEU A 72 12.30 5.21 18.36
CA LEU A 72 13.59 4.53 18.18
C LEU A 72 14.70 5.45 17.66
N SER A 73 14.36 6.53 16.97
CA SER A 73 15.36 7.42 16.38
C SER A 73 14.90 8.88 16.31
N PRO A 74 15.01 9.60 17.45
CA PRO A 74 14.62 11.01 17.54
C PRO A 74 15.37 11.92 16.54
N LEU A 75 16.65 11.62 16.27
CA LEU A 75 17.55 12.42 15.42
C LEU A 75 18.04 11.68 14.15
N GLY A 76 17.67 10.41 13.96
CA GLY A 76 18.16 9.55 12.88
C GLY A 76 17.30 9.57 11.62
N ARG A 77 16.98 10.76 11.08
CA ARG A 77 16.14 10.90 9.87
C ARG A 77 16.94 10.57 8.61
N PRO A 78 16.52 9.59 7.78
CA PRO A 78 17.29 9.14 6.61
C PRO A 78 17.37 10.17 5.47
N HIS A 79 16.60 11.26 5.52
CA HIS A 79 16.72 12.38 4.58
C HIS A 79 17.79 13.40 5.00
N GLN A 80 18.34 13.29 6.21
CA GLN A 80 19.39 14.18 6.73
C GLN A 80 20.75 13.47 6.78
N MET A 81 20.81 12.20 6.35
CA MET A 81 22.04 11.39 6.34
C MET A 81 22.77 11.57 5.02
N ASP A 82 24.10 11.60 5.10
CA ASP A 82 24.98 11.66 3.93
C ASP A 82 24.80 10.39 3.07
N PRO A 83 24.46 10.51 1.77
CA PRO A 83 24.25 9.35 0.90
C PRO A 83 25.45 8.40 0.77
N ASP A 84 26.69 8.87 0.92
CA ASP A 84 27.90 8.05 0.76
C ASP A 84 28.24 7.20 2.00
N SER A 85 27.57 7.45 3.12
CA SER A 85 27.94 6.86 4.41
C SER A 85 27.41 5.44 4.66
N GLY A 86 26.58 4.87 3.75
CA GLY A 86 25.87 3.60 3.96
C GLY A 86 24.83 3.62 5.11
N CYS A 87 24.89 4.62 6.00
CA CYS A 87 23.96 4.84 7.12
C CYS A 87 22.52 5.07 6.65
N ARG A 88 22.34 5.61 5.44
CA ARG A 88 21.01 5.82 4.84
C ARG A 88 20.30 4.50 4.54
N ASP A 89 21.03 3.49 4.06
CA ASP A 89 20.46 2.20 3.68
C ASP A 89 20.03 1.41 4.92
N VAL A 90 20.84 1.39 5.98
CA VAL A 90 20.48 0.75 7.26
C VAL A 90 19.31 1.46 7.95
N ALA A 91 19.20 2.78 7.81
CA ALA A 91 18.06 3.54 8.34
C ALA A 91 16.76 3.23 7.57
N MET A 92 16.83 3.02 6.25
CA MET A 92 15.70 2.54 5.46
C MET A 92 15.31 1.10 5.82
N PHE A 93 16.30 0.23 6.08
CA PHE A 93 16.05 -1.17 6.48
C PHE A 93 15.38 -1.28 7.86
N ARG A 94 15.77 -0.44 8.81
CA ARG A 94 15.11 -0.35 10.12
C ARG A 94 13.62 0.02 9.95
N ARG A 95 13.32 1.00 9.09
CA ARG A 95 11.94 1.44 8.83
C ARG A 95 11.07 0.36 8.23
N SER A 96 11.60 -0.40 7.26
CA SER A 96 10.88 -1.55 6.72
C SER A 96 10.65 -2.63 7.77
N LEU A 97 11.65 -2.95 8.59
CA LEU A 97 11.54 -3.97 9.64
C LEU A 97 10.50 -3.59 10.70
N VAL A 98 10.49 -2.34 11.17
CA VAL A 98 9.51 -1.87 12.17
C VAL A 98 8.08 -1.98 11.62
N PHE A 99 7.87 -1.58 10.36
CA PHE A 99 6.57 -1.70 9.72
C PHE A 99 6.12 -3.16 9.60
N THR A 100 7.00 -4.05 9.09
CA THR A 100 6.69 -5.47 8.92
C THR A 100 6.44 -6.17 10.27
N ALA A 101 7.26 -5.90 11.28
CA ALA A 101 7.07 -6.46 12.63
C ALA A 101 5.73 -6.01 13.24
N CYS A 102 5.37 -4.74 13.06
CA CYS A 102 4.11 -4.20 13.60
C CYS A 102 2.88 -4.79 12.90
N VAL A 103 2.93 -4.92 11.57
CA VAL A 103 1.85 -5.56 10.79
C VAL A 103 1.73 -7.04 11.15
N LEU A 104 2.84 -7.78 11.22
CA LEU A 104 2.81 -9.20 11.62
C LEU A 104 2.30 -9.36 13.06
N GLY A 105 2.75 -8.56 14.01
CA GLY A 105 2.30 -8.63 15.39
C GLY A 105 0.79 -8.39 15.55
N LEU A 106 0.26 -7.38 14.87
CA LEU A 106 -1.18 -7.05 14.93
C LEU A 106 -2.06 -8.07 14.19
N THR A 107 -1.50 -8.78 13.20
CA THR A 107 -2.24 -9.77 12.40
C THR A 107 -2.14 -11.20 12.93
N LEU A 108 -1.05 -11.55 13.64
CA LEU A 108 -0.81 -12.88 14.23
C LEU A 108 -1.25 -13.00 15.69
N GLY A 109 -1.46 -11.88 16.40
CA GLY A 109 -1.96 -11.90 17.79
C GLY A 109 -3.44 -12.31 17.94
N LEU A 110 -4.01 -12.96 16.93
CA LEU A 110 -5.42 -13.33 16.78
C LEU A 110 -5.56 -14.79 16.35
#